data_AF-A0A1V6T7N5-F1
#
_entry.id   AF-A0A1V6T7N5-F1
#
_cell.length_a   1.000
_cell.length_b   1.000
_cell.length_c   1.000
_cell.angle_alpha   90.00
_cell.angle_beta   90.00
_cell.angle_gamma   90.00
#
_symmetry.space_group_name_H-M   'P 1'
#
loop_
_entity.id
_entity.type
_entity.pdbx_description
1 polymer ?
#
loop_
_entity_poly.entity_id
_entity_poly.type
_entity_poly.pdbx_seq_one_letter_code
_entity_poly.pdbx_strand_id
1 'polypeptide(L)'
;MGTGNGQAITQFETSHLDLTPKWWIKDLGIMGLYMYWDSLPTSSDSPDNLWSQIPAIGNTTIHVCFPSGGTNFAHPSDISPEARSVLLKQYHDELEKSSARETWMGDAHLKSAPFPILGNKAHQSQLSELGDALVLAITDIVKRWWSDAGARFPERMPIQPDEESLLQWIENNARPYRGHQGSWRPDFLLESSGEQECAENFRICEINARSWVHGFLFTAFGQQALKNMGIKKHGVIGASDPEKIISGLKTHFDQSLPLHLIKGDEVGYDIHMFVPYARASLAMDVKVISPQSLRLLPADAPGGFKFYCLSDPDSKQKTVINDAGERLEEIFQVGLELFQRELQSLGFEMLQQISSRCFNDLRTVLLVHDKRILGLVLEELDSLVTREVISSRQAEILNKGLVHTIIPGSKKLQDFTSNCLDTPSTKEKFLLKPVRSGKGAGILFGDHLTQETWIELLEGMQDPFLEDGKTTYVVQKLIDQRRYDILLEEDAGVGNWPLVGTFHVANGIFLGLGLWRSGPGRICALSRGGSWICSVIQQ
;
A
#
# COMPACT_ATOMS: atom_id res chain seq x y z
N MET A 1 51.12 23.01 43.08
CA MET A 1 52.31 22.30 42.59
C MET A 1 51.87 21.30 41.52
N GLY A 2 52.42 21.43 40.31
CA GLY A 2 52.43 20.45 39.20
C GLY A 2 51.09 20.18 38.50
N THR A 3 50.63 20.88 37.44
CA THR A 3 51.11 21.08 36.04
C THR A 3 51.05 19.86 35.12
N GLY A 4 50.31 20.00 34.00
CA GLY A 4 50.40 19.11 32.84
C GLY A 4 49.36 19.43 31.74
N ASN A 5 49.72 20.35 30.85
CA ASN A 5 48.96 20.81 29.67
C ASN A 5 48.76 19.72 28.60
N GLY A 6 47.73 19.87 27.75
CA GLY A 6 47.61 19.20 26.45
C GLY A 6 46.64 19.94 25.53
N GLN A 7 47.16 20.49 24.44
CA GLN A 7 46.53 21.44 23.52
C GLN A 7 45.51 20.83 22.55
N ALA A 8 44.67 21.71 22.01
CA ALA A 8 43.81 21.54 20.85
C ALA A 8 44.59 21.18 19.57
N ILE A 9 44.01 20.29 18.75
CA ILE A 9 44.30 20.15 17.32
C ILE A 9 42.96 20.05 16.57
N THR A 10 42.89 20.89 15.53
CA THR A 10 41.85 21.11 14.52
C THR A 10 41.72 19.98 13.49
N GLN A 11 40.61 20.03 12.72
CA GLN A 11 40.29 19.33 11.46
C GLN A 11 39.54 18.00 11.60
N PHE A 12 38.23 18.04 11.31
CA PHE A 12 37.50 16.88 10.78
C PHE A 12 37.23 17.14 9.30
N GLU A 13 38.02 16.45 8.47
CA GLU A 13 37.78 16.30 7.04
C GLU A 13 36.56 15.39 6.81
N THR A 14 35.73 15.83 5.88
CA THR A 14 34.65 15.08 5.23
C THR A 14 35.22 13.86 4.52
N SER A 15 34.85 12.66 4.97
CA SER A 15 35.02 11.43 4.18
C SER A 15 33.67 10.95 3.69
N HIS A 16 33.50 11.03 2.37
CA HIS A 16 32.47 10.36 1.59
C HIS A 16 32.62 8.84 1.76
N LEU A 17 31.57 8.18 2.26
CA LEU A 17 31.44 6.73 2.19
C LEU A 17 30.51 6.38 1.03
N ASP A 18 31.15 6.11 -0.11
CA ASP A 18 30.60 5.37 -1.24
C ASP A 18 30.21 3.95 -0.77
N LEU A 19 28.92 3.63 -0.85
CA LEU A 19 28.42 2.27 -0.65
C LEU A 19 27.79 1.78 -1.96
N THR A 20 28.64 1.31 -2.87
CA THR A 20 28.23 0.43 -3.97
C THR A 20 28.74 -1.00 -3.68
N PRO A 21 27.86 -2.01 -3.56
CA PRO A 21 28.31 -3.39 -3.56
C PRO A 21 28.48 -3.88 -5.01
N LYS A 22 29.73 -3.91 -5.48
CA LYS A 22 30.14 -4.69 -6.66
C LYS A 22 30.42 -6.13 -6.21
N TRP A 23 29.66 -7.10 -6.70
CA TRP A 23 30.08 -8.51 -6.72
C TRP A 23 29.78 -9.17 -8.06
N TRP A 24 30.73 -10.01 -8.46
CA TRP A 24 30.96 -10.57 -9.78
C TRP A 24 30.08 -11.77 -10.10
N ILE A 25 29.72 -11.89 -11.38
CA ILE A 25 29.35 -13.14 -12.05
C ILE A 25 30.63 -13.77 -12.62
N LYS A 26 30.88 -15.05 -12.35
CA LYS A 26 31.71 -15.91 -13.20
C LYS A 26 31.19 -17.36 -13.20
N ASP A 27 30.73 -17.74 -14.38
CA ASP A 27 30.82 -19.03 -15.07
C ASP A 27 30.67 -20.36 -14.31
N LEU A 28 29.71 -21.17 -14.76
CA LEU A 28 29.96 -22.51 -15.30
C LEU A 28 28.77 -22.90 -16.21
N GLY A 29 29.08 -23.40 -17.41
CA GLY A 29 28.10 -23.73 -18.43
C GLY A 29 27.92 -25.23 -18.71
N ILE A 30 27.13 -25.46 -19.77
CA ILE A 30 27.08 -26.60 -20.70
C ILE A 30 26.00 -27.68 -20.46
N MET A 31 25.03 -27.65 -21.40
CA MET A 31 24.31 -28.69 -22.16
C MET A 31 23.64 -29.90 -21.48
N GLY A 32 22.37 -30.09 -21.87
CA GLY A 32 21.70 -31.39 -21.96
C GLY A 32 20.35 -31.29 -22.68
N LEU A 33 20.33 -31.58 -23.98
CA LEU A 33 19.13 -31.85 -24.79
C LEU A 33 18.39 -33.10 -24.26
N TYR A 34 17.05 -33.10 -24.27
CA TYR A 34 16.24 -34.27 -24.63
C TYR A 34 14.89 -33.82 -25.23
N MET A 35 14.67 -34.16 -26.50
CA MET A 35 13.34 -34.30 -27.12
C MET A 35 12.89 -35.76 -26.94
N TYR A 36 11.57 -36.03 -26.84
CA TYR A 36 10.73 -36.63 -27.92
C TYR A 36 9.45 -37.34 -27.39
N TRP A 37 8.40 -37.32 -28.24
CA TRP A 37 7.19 -38.18 -28.38
C TRP A 37 5.81 -37.76 -27.80
N ASP A 38 5.04 -37.03 -28.63
CA ASP A 38 3.86 -37.46 -29.43
C ASP A 38 2.64 -38.24 -28.83
N SER A 39 1.50 -37.53 -28.78
CA SER A 39 0.23 -37.76 -29.54
C SER A 39 -0.94 -38.68 -29.05
N LEU A 40 -2.11 -38.00 -28.89
CA LEU A 40 -3.52 -38.31 -29.32
C LEU A 40 -4.41 -39.32 -28.53
N PRO A 41 -5.78 -39.30 -28.65
CA PRO A 41 -6.66 -38.51 -29.52
C PRO A 41 -7.89 -37.82 -28.87
N THR A 42 -8.60 -37.05 -29.71
CA THR A 42 -9.86 -36.31 -29.57
C THR A 42 -11.13 -37.18 -29.54
N SER A 43 -12.17 -36.75 -28.81
CA SER A 43 -13.57 -37.00 -29.20
C SER A 43 -14.53 -35.93 -28.67
N SER A 44 -15.34 -35.40 -29.58
CA SER A 44 -16.45 -34.49 -29.39
C SER A 44 -17.64 -35.15 -28.71
N ASP A 45 -18.38 -34.39 -27.90
CA ASP A 45 -19.82 -34.13 -28.09
C ASP A 45 -20.39 -33.45 -26.84
N SER A 46 -20.65 -32.14 -26.95
CA SER A 46 -21.56 -31.41 -26.05
C SER A 46 -22.99 -31.47 -26.62
N PRO A 47 -24.01 -31.32 -25.77
CA PRO A 47 -24.83 -30.12 -25.94
C PRO A 47 -25.27 -29.52 -24.59
N ASP A 48 -24.97 -28.24 -24.39
CA ASP A 48 -25.96 -27.19 -24.08
C ASP A 48 -25.22 -25.92 -23.63
N ASN A 49 -24.94 -25.10 -24.64
CA ASN A 49 -24.14 -23.89 -24.55
C ASN A 49 -25.06 -22.69 -24.24
N LEU A 50 -25.31 -22.49 -22.94
CA LEU A 50 -26.03 -21.33 -22.38
C LEU A 50 -25.18 -20.04 -22.36
N TRP A 51 -23.97 -20.06 -22.94
CA TRP A 51 -23.03 -18.93 -23.00
C TRP A 51 -23.03 -18.15 -24.32
N SER A 52 -23.92 -18.48 -25.26
CA SER A 52 -23.93 -17.91 -26.61
C SER A 52 -24.51 -16.49 -26.74
N GLN A 53 -24.67 -15.72 -25.66
CA GLN A 53 -25.21 -14.35 -25.70
C GLN A 53 -24.36 -13.28 -25.00
N ILE A 54 -23.04 -13.48 -24.88
CA ILE A 54 -22.12 -12.41 -24.48
C ILE A 54 -21.47 -11.85 -25.75
N PRO A 55 -21.58 -10.54 -26.06
CA PRO A 55 -20.89 -9.95 -27.20
C PRO A 55 -19.39 -10.19 -27.03
N ALA A 56 -18.68 -10.54 -28.10
CA ALA A 56 -17.23 -10.69 -28.10
C ALA A 56 -16.55 -9.41 -27.57
N ILE A 57 -16.07 -9.44 -26.33
CA ILE A 57 -15.28 -8.39 -25.71
C ILE A 57 -13.83 -8.64 -26.12
N GLY A 58 -13.24 -7.69 -26.85
CA GLY A 58 -11.84 -7.73 -27.25
C GLY A 58 -10.88 -7.85 -26.06
N ASN A 59 -9.72 -8.48 -26.30
CA ASN A 59 -8.59 -8.74 -25.39
C ASN A 59 -8.80 -8.40 -23.90
N THR A 60 -8.87 -9.45 -23.10
CA THR A 60 -9.08 -9.43 -21.65
C THR A 60 -7.78 -9.48 -20.84
N THR A 61 -6.65 -9.21 -21.49
CA THR A 61 -5.31 -9.20 -20.90
C THR A 61 -4.80 -7.76 -20.82
N ILE A 62 -4.07 -7.43 -19.75
CA ILE A 62 -3.37 -6.16 -19.63
C ILE A 62 -2.19 -6.09 -20.61
N HIS A 63 -1.99 -4.94 -21.27
CA HIS A 63 -0.86 -4.72 -22.19
C HIS A 63 -0.05 -3.48 -21.82
N VAL A 64 1.26 -3.49 -22.05
CA VAL A 64 2.08 -2.26 -21.99
C VAL A 64 1.96 -1.54 -23.33
N CYS A 65 1.50 -0.29 -23.31
CA CYS A 65 1.17 0.42 -24.55
C CYS A 65 2.12 1.55 -24.87
N PHE A 66 2.54 1.59 -26.14
CA PHE A 66 3.10 2.77 -26.77
C PHE A 66 2.14 3.34 -27.80
N PRO A 67 1.80 4.63 -27.75
CA PRO A 67 1.04 5.26 -28.80
C PRO A 67 1.90 5.41 -30.07
N SER A 68 1.58 4.67 -31.13
CA SER A 68 2.29 4.72 -32.42
C SER A 68 1.40 5.27 -33.55
N GLY A 69 0.88 6.48 -33.39
CA GLY A 69 0.06 7.16 -34.40
C GLY A 69 -1.33 6.52 -34.62
N GLY A 70 -2.40 7.31 -34.51
CA GLY A 70 -3.78 6.78 -34.56
C GLY A 70 -4.13 5.93 -33.33
N THR A 71 -4.93 4.88 -33.52
CA THR A 71 -5.42 3.96 -32.47
C THR A 71 -4.57 2.69 -32.29
N ASN A 72 -3.40 2.62 -32.92
CA ASN A 72 -2.52 1.45 -32.81
C ASN A 72 -1.59 1.58 -31.61
N PHE A 73 -1.43 0.48 -30.87
CA PHE A 73 -0.48 0.35 -29.77
C PHE A 73 0.68 -0.54 -30.21
N ALA A 74 1.90 -0.08 -29.97
CA ALA A 74 3.11 -0.85 -30.25
C ALA A 74 3.66 -1.48 -28.97
N HIS A 75 4.29 -2.66 -29.11
CA HIS A 75 5.05 -3.28 -28.04
C HIS A 75 6.30 -2.44 -27.75
N PRO A 76 6.81 -2.41 -26.49
CA PRO A 76 8.02 -1.65 -26.17
C PRO A 76 9.20 -1.94 -27.09
N SER A 77 9.39 -3.20 -27.49
CA SER A 77 10.47 -3.63 -28.40
C SER A 77 10.34 -3.08 -29.83
N ASP A 78 9.14 -2.68 -30.25
CA ASP A 78 8.86 -2.22 -31.62
C ASP A 78 9.13 -0.72 -31.79
N ILE A 79 9.45 -0.01 -30.70
CA ILE A 79 9.70 1.42 -30.69
C ILE A 79 11.21 1.64 -30.65
N SER A 80 11.71 2.58 -31.48
CA SER A 80 13.15 2.88 -31.49
C SER A 80 13.61 3.49 -30.15
N PRO A 81 14.82 3.18 -29.67
CA PRO A 81 15.39 3.77 -28.45
C PRO A 81 15.28 5.30 -28.38
N GLU A 82 15.46 5.99 -29.51
CA GLU A 82 15.37 7.45 -29.60
C GLU A 82 13.97 7.95 -29.30
N ALA A 83 12.94 7.29 -29.88
CA ALA A 83 11.54 7.62 -29.61
C ALA A 83 11.16 7.34 -28.15
N ARG A 84 11.67 6.24 -27.57
CA ARG A 84 11.46 5.92 -26.15
C ARG A 84 12.08 6.98 -25.23
N SER A 85 13.31 7.39 -25.53
CA SER A 85 14.03 8.43 -24.78
C SER A 85 13.31 9.78 -24.82
N VAL A 86 12.79 10.17 -25.98
CA VAL A 86 11.99 11.40 -26.13
C VAL A 86 10.71 11.34 -25.28
N LEU A 87 10.00 10.22 -25.30
CA LEU A 87 8.77 10.02 -24.49
C LEU A 87 9.07 10.04 -22.98
N LEU A 88 10.14 9.36 -22.56
CA LEU A 88 10.59 9.35 -21.17
C LEU A 88 10.91 10.76 -20.69
N LYS A 89 11.69 11.50 -21.47
CA LYS A 89 12.02 12.89 -21.16
C LYS A 89 10.76 13.74 -21.07
N GLN A 90 9.84 13.62 -22.03
CA GLN A 90 8.59 14.38 -22.01
C GLN A 90 7.75 14.07 -20.78
N TYR A 91 7.64 12.80 -20.40
CA TYR A 91 6.89 12.39 -19.21
C TYR A 91 7.51 12.95 -17.93
N HIS A 92 8.84 12.87 -17.78
CA HIS A 92 9.54 13.47 -16.65
C HIS A 92 9.36 15.00 -16.60
N ASP A 93 9.46 15.69 -17.74
CA ASP A 93 9.22 17.13 -17.83
C ASP A 93 7.78 17.48 -17.37
N GLU A 94 6.78 16.65 -17.70
CA GLU A 94 5.39 16.85 -17.24
C GLU A 94 5.17 16.52 -15.75
N LEU A 95 5.89 15.54 -15.20
CA LEU A 95 5.89 15.26 -13.76
C LEU A 95 6.46 16.45 -12.98
N GLU A 96 7.54 17.05 -13.47
CA GLU A 96 8.19 18.21 -12.85
C GLU A 96 7.31 19.48 -12.90
N LYS A 97 6.40 19.58 -13.87
CA LYS A 97 5.36 20.63 -13.87
C LYS A 97 4.30 20.43 -12.80
N SER A 98 4.04 19.17 -12.42
CA SER A 98 3.06 18.84 -11.38
C SER A 98 3.64 18.99 -9.97
N SER A 99 4.92 18.69 -9.80
CA SER A 99 5.65 18.91 -8.54
C SER A 99 7.13 19.12 -8.83
N ALA A 100 7.72 20.15 -8.20
CA ALA A 100 9.12 20.51 -8.43
C ALA A 100 10.07 19.34 -8.06
N ARG A 101 11.19 19.21 -8.77
CA ARG A 101 12.10 18.05 -8.68
C ARG A 101 12.53 17.75 -7.23
N GLU A 102 12.85 18.78 -6.45
CA GLU A 102 13.29 18.69 -5.06
C GLU A 102 12.24 18.20 -4.07
N THR A 103 10.97 18.19 -4.48
CA THR A 103 9.84 17.72 -3.67
C THR A 103 9.59 16.22 -3.84
N TRP A 104 10.16 15.61 -4.89
CA TRP A 104 10.16 14.16 -5.04
C TRP A 104 11.22 13.58 -4.12
N MET A 105 10.88 12.53 -3.38
CA MET A 105 11.83 11.85 -2.50
C MET A 105 12.94 11.20 -3.34
N GLY A 106 14.15 11.78 -3.29
CA GLY A 106 15.28 11.36 -4.10
C GLY A 106 14.98 11.47 -5.60
N ASP A 107 15.23 10.41 -6.35
CA ASP A 107 15.02 10.29 -7.79
C ASP A 107 13.68 9.63 -8.14
N ALA A 108 12.70 9.63 -7.24
CA ALA A 108 11.50 8.81 -7.41
C ALA A 108 10.68 9.12 -8.69
N HIS A 109 10.70 10.36 -9.18
CA HIS A 109 10.09 10.71 -10.48
C HIS A 109 10.80 10.06 -11.67
N LEU A 110 12.12 9.83 -11.59
CA LEU A 110 12.92 9.18 -12.63
C LEU A 110 12.74 7.65 -12.64
N LYS A 111 12.23 7.08 -11.55
CA LYS A 111 11.85 5.65 -11.45
C LYS A 111 10.49 5.35 -12.08
N SER A 112 10.02 6.22 -12.97
CA SER A 112 8.74 6.08 -13.64
C SER A 112 8.92 5.51 -15.04
N ALA A 113 8.06 4.58 -15.45
CA ALA A 113 8.01 4.15 -16.84
C ALA A 113 6.90 4.93 -17.58
N PRO A 114 7.20 5.57 -18.72
CA PRO A 114 6.25 6.38 -19.48
C PRO A 114 5.34 5.51 -20.36
N PHE A 115 5.41 4.19 -20.20
CA PHE A 115 4.70 3.20 -21.00
C PHE A 115 3.53 2.65 -20.18
N PRO A 116 2.33 3.26 -20.28
CA PRO A 116 1.26 2.94 -19.36
C PRO A 116 0.74 1.52 -19.56
N ILE A 117 0.22 0.99 -18.45
CA ILE A 117 -0.52 -0.27 -18.42
C ILE A 117 -1.91 -0.05 -19.00
N LEU A 118 -2.19 -0.64 -20.16
CA LEU A 118 -3.50 -0.64 -20.79
C LEU A 118 -4.39 -1.70 -20.15
N GLY A 119 -5.39 -1.23 -19.42
CA GLY A 119 -6.53 -2.03 -18.97
C GLY A 119 -7.76 -1.85 -19.86
N ASN A 120 -8.87 -2.44 -19.44
CA ASN A 120 -10.17 -2.30 -20.08
C ASN A 120 -11.25 -1.97 -19.03
N LYS A 121 -12.49 -1.73 -19.48
CA LYS A 121 -13.61 -1.38 -18.59
C LYS A 121 -13.99 -2.52 -17.64
N ALA A 122 -13.73 -3.78 -18.01
CA ALA A 122 -13.96 -4.94 -17.14
C ALA A 122 -13.00 -4.94 -15.94
N HIS A 123 -11.71 -4.67 -16.17
CA HIS A 123 -10.72 -4.51 -15.10
C HIS A 123 -11.11 -3.38 -14.13
N GLN A 124 -11.56 -2.23 -14.64
CA GLN A 124 -12.03 -1.14 -13.77
C GLN A 124 -13.25 -1.53 -12.94
N SER A 125 -14.22 -2.21 -13.57
CA SER A 125 -15.46 -2.62 -12.90
C SER A 125 -15.17 -3.68 -11.82
N GLN A 126 -14.36 -4.69 -12.14
CA GLN A 126 -13.92 -5.72 -11.20
C GLN A 126 -13.23 -5.11 -9.97
N LEU A 127 -12.31 -4.16 -10.18
CA LEU A 127 -11.59 -3.55 -9.07
C LEU A 127 -12.47 -2.61 -8.24
N SER A 128 -13.39 -1.88 -8.86
CA SER A 128 -14.36 -1.05 -8.15
C SER A 128 -15.29 -1.91 -7.29
N GLU A 129 -15.87 -2.97 -7.86
CA GLU A 129 -16.76 -3.89 -7.12
C GLU A 129 -16.03 -4.58 -5.96
N LEU A 130 -14.77 -4.98 -6.18
CA LEU A 130 -13.92 -5.55 -5.14
C LEU A 130 -13.61 -4.52 -4.03
N GLY A 131 -13.29 -3.28 -4.41
CA GLY A 131 -13.03 -2.19 -3.47
C GLY A 131 -14.25 -1.86 -2.63
N ASP A 132 -15.42 -1.74 -3.25
CA ASP A 132 -16.69 -1.43 -2.57
C ASP A 132 -17.09 -2.54 -1.59
N ALA A 133 -16.99 -3.81 -2.01
CA ALA A 133 -17.25 -4.95 -1.14
C ALA A 133 -16.28 -4.99 0.06
N LEU A 134 -15.00 -4.69 -0.17
CA LEU A 134 -13.97 -4.67 0.88
C LEU A 134 -14.24 -3.57 1.90
N VAL A 135 -14.61 -2.37 1.44
CA VAL A 135 -14.99 -1.26 2.32
C VAL A 135 -16.20 -1.62 3.18
N LEU A 136 -17.22 -2.24 2.60
CA LEU A 136 -18.42 -2.66 3.35
C LEU A 136 -18.07 -3.67 4.43
N ALA A 137 -17.32 -4.73 4.09
CA ALA A 137 -16.90 -5.78 5.01
C ALA A 137 -16.06 -5.22 6.17
N ILE A 138 -15.01 -4.46 5.87
CA ILE A 138 -14.12 -3.89 6.90
C ILE A 138 -14.85 -2.86 7.75
N THR A 139 -15.68 -1.99 7.14
CA THR A 139 -16.45 -0.99 7.90
C THR A 139 -17.39 -1.66 8.90
N ASP A 140 -18.03 -2.76 8.53
CA ASP A 140 -18.85 -3.52 9.47
C ASP A 140 -18.02 -4.18 10.58
N ILE A 141 -16.95 -4.90 10.25
CA ILE A 141 -16.07 -5.56 11.22
C ILE A 141 -15.56 -4.57 12.27
N VAL A 142 -15.01 -3.42 11.83
CA VAL A 142 -14.47 -2.40 12.75
C VAL A 142 -15.57 -1.80 13.62
N LYS A 143 -16.77 -1.54 13.08
CA LYS A 143 -17.88 -0.97 13.85
C LYS A 143 -18.43 -1.89 14.94
N ARG A 144 -18.29 -3.19 14.78
CA ARG A 144 -18.78 -4.17 15.76
C ARG A 144 -17.66 -4.83 16.55
N TRP A 145 -16.43 -4.32 16.42
CA TRP A 145 -15.22 -4.91 16.99
C TRP A 145 -15.38 -5.30 18.47
N TRP A 146 -16.02 -4.42 19.25
CA TRP A 146 -16.27 -4.62 20.68
C TRP A 146 -17.68 -5.13 21.01
N SER A 147 -18.67 -4.87 20.14
CA SER A 147 -20.08 -5.16 20.45
C SER A 147 -20.54 -6.55 20.03
N ASP A 148 -19.83 -7.21 19.11
CA ASP A 148 -20.12 -8.56 18.66
C ASP A 148 -19.29 -9.61 19.43
N ALA A 149 -19.77 -9.96 20.61
CA ALA A 149 -19.15 -10.99 21.46
C ALA A 149 -19.14 -12.39 20.81
N GLY A 150 -19.99 -12.65 19.82
CA GLY A 150 -20.03 -13.92 19.09
C GLY A 150 -18.88 -14.04 18.09
N ALA A 151 -18.51 -12.92 17.44
CA ALA A 151 -17.44 -12.89 16.46
C ALA A 151 -16.03 -12.90 17.07
N ARG A 152 -15.89 -12.46 18.33
CA ARG A 152 -14.65 -12.54 19.13
C ARG A 152 -13.43 -11.94 18.41
N PHE A 153 -13.60 -10.74 17.85
CA PHE A 153 -12.53 -10.07 17.10
C PHE A 153 -11.27 -9.79 17.91
N PRO A 154 -11.36 -9.24 19.14
CA PRO A 154 -10.18 -8.97 19.95
C PRO A 154 -9.37 -10.24 20.24
N GLU A 155 -10.02 -11.39 20.41
CA GLU A 155 -9.33 -12.66 20.65
C GLU A 155 -8.73 -13.27 19.38
N ARG A 156 -9.34 -13.06 18.22
CA ARG A 156 -8.85 -13.58 16.94
C ARG A 156 -7.73 -12.72 16.35
N MET A 157 -7.73 -11.43 16.66
CA MET A 157 -6.72 -10.48 16.21
C MET A 157 -6.37 -9.52 17.35
N PRO A 158 -5.71 -10.02 18.41
CA PRO A 158 -5.32 -9.20 19.53
C PRO A 158 -4.30 -8.14 19.09
N ILE A 159 -4.41 -6.98 19.71
CA ILE A 159 -3.50 -5.85 19.57
C ILE A 159 -2.80 -5.63 20.92
N GLN A 160 -1.90 -4.65 20.99
CA GLN A 160 -1.23 -4.40 22.27
C GLN A 160 -2.23 -3.83 23.31
N PRO A 161 -2.06 -4.11 24.62
CA PRO A 161 -3.02 -3.69 25.64
C PRO A 161 -3.28 -2.17 25.72
N ASP A 162 -2.25 -1.36 25.45
CA ASP A 162 -2.32 0.10 25.36
C ASP A 162 -3.12 0.56 24.13
N GLU A 163 -2.89 -0.08 22.98
CA GLU A 163 -3.66 0.13 21.75
C GLU A 163 -5.12 -0.27 21.92
N GLU A 164 -5.41 -1.39 22.59
CA GLU A 164 -6.77 -1.82 22.92
C GLU A 164 -7.47 -0.80 23.82
N SER A 165 -6.81 -0.37 24.89
CA SER A 165 -7.33 0.67 25.79
C SER A 165 -7.67 1.95 25.02
N LEU A 166 -6.82 2.32 24.05
CA LEU A 166 -7.04 3.48 23.20
C LEU A 166 -8.22 3.27 22.26
N LEU A 167 -8.33 2.12 21.60
CA LEU A 167 -9.43 1.83 20.68
C LEU A 167 -10.79 1.75 21.40
N GLN A 168 -10.83 1.23 22.63
CA GLN A 168 -12.03 1.26 23.47
C GLN A 168 -12.40 2.68 23.89
N TRP A 169 -11.40 3.53 24.16
CA TRP A 169 -11.64 4.95 24.40
C TRP A 169 -12.21 5.65 23.15
N ILE A 170 -11.62 5.39 21.96
CA ILE A 170 -12.07 5.94 20.67
C ILE A 170 -13.53 5.57 20.40
N GLU A 171 -13.94 4.34 20.68
CA GLU A 171 -15.31 3.87 20.44
C GLU A 171 -16.36 4.76 21.12
N ASN A 172 -16.03 5.32 22.28
CA ASN A 172 -16.94 6.15 23.06
C ASN A 172 -16.75 7.66 22.87
N ASN A 173 -15.60 8.10 22.33
CA ASN A 173 -15.19 9.51 22.37
C ASN A 173 -14.87 10.12 20.99
N ALA A 174 -14.70 9.29 19.95
CA ALA A 174 -14.33 9.77 18.62
C ALA A 174 -15.52 9.78 17.66
N ARG A 175 -15.30 10.35 16.47
CA ARG A 175 -16.26 10.35 15.37
C ARG A 175 -16.63 8.92 14.93
N PRO A 176 -17.84 8.72 14.36
CA PRO A 176 -18.21 7.43 13.79
C PRO A 176 -17.21 6.97 12.72
N TYR A 177 -16.87 5.68 12.73
CA TYR A 177 -15.89 5.13 11.79
C TYR A 177 -16.30 5.30 10.31
N ARG A 178 -17.58 5.05 10.01
CA ARG A 178 -18.13 5.20 8.66
C ARG A 178 -18.10 6.66 8.22
N GLY A 179 -17.54 6.92 7.04
CA GLY A 179 -17.36 8.26 6.48
C GLY A 179 -16.10 8.97 6.98
N HIS A 180 -15.33 8.35 7.87
CA HIS A 180 -14.13 8.92 8.48
C HIS A 180 -12.97 7.92 8.54
N GLN A 181 -13.00 6.87 7.73
CA GLN A 181 -12.03 5.78 7.76
C GLN A 181 -10.60 6.23 7.43
N GLY A 182 -10.39 7.42 6.88
CA GLY A 182 -9.09 7.85 6.40
C GLY A 182 -8.75 7.23 5.05
N SER A 183 -7.46 7.02 4.79
CA SER A 183 -6.98 6.60 3.47
C SER A 183 -6.52 5.15 3.47
N TRP A 184 -6.96 4.38 2.49
CA TRP A 184 -6.45 3.04 2.25
C TRP A 184 -5.80 2.97 0.88
N ARG A 185 -4.66 2.28 0.82
CA ARG A 185 -4.06 1.79 -0.42
C ARG A 185 -3.94 0.28 -0.37
N PRO A 186 -4.97 -0.46 -0.82
CA PRO A 186 -4.84 -1.89 -1.04
C PRO A 186 -3.89 -2.18 -2.21
N ASP A 187 -2.98 -3.12 -1.98
CA ASP A 187 -2.01 -3.58 -2.96
C ASP A 187 -2.41 -4.99 -3.43
N PHE A 188 -2.46 -5.21 -4.75
CA PHE A 188 -2.95 -6.44 -5.34
C PHE A 188 -1.98 -7.04 -6.38
N LEU A 189 -2.09 -8.35 -6.55
CA LEU A 189 -1.32 -9.16 -7.48
C LEU A 189 -2.22 -9.65 -8.63
N LEU A 190 -1.63 -9.99 -9.77
CA LEU A 190 -2.32 -10.59 -10.91
C LEU A 190 -2.09 -12.10 -10.90
N GLU A 191 -3.10 -12.88 -10.54
CA GLU A 191 -2.98 -14.35 -10.52
C GLU A 191 -2.86 -14.89 -11.95
N SER A 192 -1.88 -15.76 -12.16
CA SER A 192 -1.75 -16.56 -13.37
C SER A 192 -2.83 -17.65 -13.34
N SER A 193 -3.98 -17.36 -13.93
CA SER A 193 -4.92 -18.41 -14.32
C SER A 193 -4.39 -19.06 -15.60
N GLY A 194 -4.43 -20.39 -15.72
CA GLY A 194 -4.13 -21.06 -16.97
C GLY A 194 -4.93 -20.48 -18.14
N GLU A 195 -4.51 -20.73 -19.38
CA GLU A 195 -5.00 -20.11 -20.64
C GLU A 195 -6.53 -20.12 -20.86
N GLN A 196 -7.29 -20.80 -19.99
CA GLN A 196 -8.74 -20.98 -20.05
C GLN A 196 -9.58 -19.92 -19.30
N GLU A 197 -9.00 -19.12 -18.40
CA GLU A 197 -9.78 -18.01 -17.79
C GLU A 197 -9.80 -16.79 -18.72
N CYS A 198 -11.00 -16.35 -19.04
CA CYS A 198 -11.24 -15.25 -19.96
C CYS A 198 -10.92 -13.88 -19.36
N ALA A 199 -10.54 -13.72 -18.07
CA ALA A 199 -10.21 -12.42 -17.47
C ALA A 199 -9.20 -12.56 -16.33
N GLU A 200 -8.28 -11.60 -16.21
CA GLU A 200 -7.27 -11.58 -15.15
C GLU A 200 -7.91 -11.44 -13.76
N ASN A 201 -7.38 -12.16 -12.77
CA ASN A 201 -7.88 -12.11 -11.42
C ASN A 201 -7.00 -11.26 -10.49
N PHE A 202 -7.56 -10.20 -9.93
CA PHE A 202 -6.88 -9.37 -8.93
C PHE A 202 -6.94 -10.02 -7.55
N ARG A 203 -5.79 -10.10 -6.88
CA ARG A 203 -5.64 -10.67 -5.54
C ARG A 203 -5.04 -9.63 -4.58
N ILE A 204 -5.88 -8.98 -3.77
CA ILE A 204 -5.42 -8.06 -2.71
C ILE A 204 -4.62 -8.84 -1.69
N CYS A 205 -3.38 -8.42 -1.49
CA CYS A 205 -2.40 -9.12 -0.66
C CYS A 205 -2.02 -8.36 0.62
N GLU A 206 -2.32 -7.06 0.69
CA GLU A 206 -2.23 -6.22 1.88
C GLU A 206 -3.02 -4.92 1.72
N ILE A 207 -3.29 -4.24 2.84
CA ILE A 207 -3.86 -2.89 2.87
C ILE A 207 -2.88 -1.95 3.56
N ASN A 208 -2.36 -0.98 2.81
CA ASN A 208 -1.52 0.08 3.38
C ASN A 208 -2.42 1.22 3.86
N ALA A 209 -2.57 1.38 5.18
CA ALA A 209 -3.47 2.39 5.75
C ALA A 209 -2.89 3.18 6.94
N ARG A 210 -1.60 2.96 7.26
CA ARG A 210 -0.90 3.69 8.33
C ARG A 210 -0.67 5.17 7.98
N SER A 211 -0.23 5.44 6.76
CA SER A 211 0.01 6.80 6.27
C SER A 211 -1.11 7.24 5.33
N TRP A 212 -1.55 8.47 5.48
CA TRP A 212 -2.77 8.98 4.85
C TRP A 212 -2.64 9.40 3.37
N VAL A 213 -1.41 9.57 2.86
CA VAL A 213 -1.16 10.10 1.50
C VAL A 213 -0.39 9.12 0.60
N HIS A 214 -0.19 7.88 1.04
CA HIS A 214 0.76 6.95 0.41
C HIS A 214 0.39 6.59 -1.04
N GLY A 215 1.14 7.10 -2.02
CA GLY A 215 0.95 6.83 -3.45
C GLY A 215 -0.21 7.58 -4.13
N PHE A 216 -0.93 8.46 -3.40
CA PHE A 216 -2.03 9.23 -3.97
C PHE A 216 -1.53 10.31 -4.94
N LEU A 217 -0.52 11.08 -4.54
CA LEU A 217 0.03 12.16 -5.38
C LEU A 217 0.84 11.61 -6.53
N PHE A 218 1.57 10.50 -6.35
CA PHE A 218 2.18 9.80 -7.48
C PHE A 218 1.12 9.44 -8.54
N THR A 219 -0.01 8.89 -8.10
CA THR A 219 -1.09 8.48 -9.02
C THR A 219 -1.68 9.71 -9.71
N ALA A 220 -2.02 10.76 -8.96
CA ALA A 220 -2.62 11.96 -9.52
C ALA A 220 -1.68 12.67 -10.51
N PHE A 221 -0.42 12.89 -10.12
CA PHE A 221 0.56 13.60 -10.96
C PHE A 221 0.97 12.79 -12.17
N GLY A 222 1.15 11.47 -12.03
CA GLY A 222 1.44 10.59 -13.17
C GLY A 222 0.29 10.55 -14.20
N GLN A 223 -0.95 10.42 -13.73
CA GLN A 223 -2.12 10.48 -14.62
C GLN A 223 -2.28 11.86 -15.27
N GLN A 224 -1.98 12.95 -14.54
CA GLN A 224 -2.01 14.30 -15.10
C GLN A 224 -0.91 14.52 -16.15
N ALA A 225 0.29 13.98 -15.93
CA ALA A 225 1.38 14.04 -16.90
C ALA A 225 1.00 13.31 -18.20
N LEU A 226 0.41 12.10 -18.12
CA LEU A 226 -0.11 11.40 -19.29
C LEU A 226 -1.20 12.22 -20.01
N LYS A 227 -2.13 12.82 -19.26
CA LYS A 227 -3.17 13.70 -19.82
C LYS A 227 -2.56 14.88 -20.59
N ASN A 228 -1.52 15.52 -20.05
CA ASN A 228 -0.81 16.64 -20.69
C ASN A 228 -0.03 16.22 -21.95
N MET A 229 0.52 15.00 -21.95
CA MET A 229 1.15 14.40 -23.14
C MET A 229 0.15 14.12 -24.26
N GLY A 230 -1.16 14.24 -24.01
CA GLY A 230 -2.18 14.16 -25.03
C GLY A 230 -2.60 12.74 -25.40
N ILE A 231 -2.52 11.79 -24.46
CA ILE A 231 -2.89 10.38 -24.67
C ILE A 231 -4.27 10.16 -25.33
N LYS A 232 -5.21 11.11 -25.16
CA LYS A 232 -6.52 11.11 -25.83
C LYS A 232 -6.44 11.07 -27.35
N LYS A 233 -5.40 11.67 -27.94
CA LYS A 233 -5.16 11.65 -29.39
C LYS A 233 -4.88 10.23 -29.92
N HIS A 234 -4.60 9.29 -29.02
CA HIS A 234 -4.32 7.89 -29.29
C HIS A 234 -5.46 6.95 -28.89
N GLY A 235 -6.67 7.49 -28.68
CA GLY A 235 -7.86 6.69 -28.36
C GLY A 235 -7.87 6.10 -26.94
N VAL A 236 -7.04 6.61 -26.04
CA VAL A 236 -7.01 6.19 -24.64
C VAL A 236 -7.20 7.36 -23.67
N ILE A 237 -7.72 7.03 -22.50
CA ILE A 237 -7.82 7.94 -21.36
C ILE A 237 -7.10 7.35 -20.15
N GLY A 238 -6.71 8.19 -19.19
CA GLY A 238 -6.16 7.71 -17.93
C GLY A 238 -7.15 6.76 -17.23
N ALA A 239 -6.65 5.66 -16.67
CA ALA A 239 -7.51 4.71 -15.96
C ALA A 239 -8.06 5.27 -14.63
N SER A 240 -7.48 6.37 -14.16
CA SER A 240 -7.93 7.13 -12.99
C SER A 240 -7.92 8.61 -13.31
N ASP A 241 -8.88 9.32 -12.72
CA ASP A 241 -8.97 10.77 -12.82
C ASP A 241 -8.12 11.44 -11.73
N PRO A 242 -7.08 12.23 -12.09
CA PRO A 242 -6.28 12.98 -11.13
C PRO A 242 -7.12 13.84 -10.19
N GLU A 243 -8.17 14.49 -10.71
CA GLU A 243 -9.01 15.40 -9.91
C GLU A 243 -9.84 14.63 -8.89
N LYS A 244 -10.31 13.43 -9.23
CA LYS A 244 -11.01 12.53 -8.30
C LYS A 244 -10.10 12.08 -7.15
N ILE A 245 -8.85 11.71 -7.45
CA ILE A 245 -7.86 11.29 -6.44
C ILE A 245 -7.57 12.44 -5.46
N ILE A 246 -7.27 13.63 -6.00
CA ILE A 246 -7.00 14.83 -5.22
C ILE A 246 -8.20 15.27 -4.40
N SER A 247 -9.40 15.24 -5.00
CA SER A 247 -10.63 15.61 -4.30
C SER A 247 -10.94 14.64 -3.15
N GLY A 248 -10.65 13.35 -3.33
CA GLY A 248 -10.72 12.35 -2.26
C GLY A 248 -9.83 12.71 -1.07
N LEU A 249 -8.56 13.06 -1.30
CA LEU A 249 -7.66 13.51 -0.23
C LEU A 249 -8.19 14.74 0.51
N LYS A 250 -8.78 15.70 -0.20
CA LYS A 250 -9.34 16.92 0.39
C LYS A 250 -10.52 16.63 1.33
N THR A 251 -11.16 15.47 1.23
CA THR A 251 -12.27 15.10 2.13
C THR A 251 -11.80 14.77 3.55
N HIS A 252 -10.50 14.62 3.79
CA HIS A 252 -9.98 14.26 5.11
C HIS A 252 -9.92 15.43 6.08
N PHE A 253 -9.66 16.64 5.59
CA PHE A 253 -9.30 17.79 6.43
C PHE A 253 -10.09 19.04 6.06
N ASP A 254 -10.21 19.95 7.02
CA ASP A 254 -10.81 21.26 6.81
C ASP A 254 -9.75 22.23 6.29
N GLN A 255 -9.93 22.74 5.07
CA GLN A 255 -8.98 23.67 4.44
C GLN A 255 -8.94 25.05 5.12
N SER A 256 -9.92 25.38 5.96
CA SER A 256 -9.96 26.64 6.72
C SER A 256 -9.12 26.61 8.00
N LEU A 257 -8.68 25.43 8.42
CA LEU A 257 -7.87 25.23 9.62
C LEU A 257 -6.40 24.95 9.28
N PRO A 258 -5.45 25.35 10.14
CA PRO A 258 -4.07 24.93 10.01
C PRO A 258 -3.94 23.40 10.06
N LEU A 259 -2.96 22.86 9.35
CA LEU A 259 -2.73 21.42 9.21
C LEU A 259 -1.36 21.04 9.73
N HIS A 260 -1.32 20.23 10.78
CA HIS A 260 -0.07 19.68 11.31
C HIS A 260 0.13 18.24 10.82
N LEU A 261 1.31 17.93 10.33
CA LEU A 261 1.70 16.58 9.92
C LEU A 261 2.76 16.08 10.90
N ILE A 262 2.37 15.14 11.78
CA ILE A 262 3.32 14.53 12.72
C ILE A 262 4.11 13.47 11.94
N LYS A 263 5.41 13.74 11.78
CA LYS A 263 6.33 12.90 11.02
C LYS A 263 7.47 12.43 11.91
N GLY A 264 7.74 11.14 11.86
CA GLY A 264 8.86 10.49 12.55
C GLY A 264 9.91 9.95 11.58
N ASP A 265 10.42 8.76 11.89
CA ASP A 265 11.48 8.07 11.16
C ASP A 265 11.07 7.60 9.76
N GLU A 266 9.76 7.47 9.49
CA GLU A 266 9.28 7.08 8.16
C GLU A 266 9.68 8.16 7.14
N VAL A 267 10.46 7.79 6.13
CA VAL A 267 10.98 8.72 5.12
C VAL A 267 9.83 9.41 4.38
N GLY A 268 8.82 8.63 3.99
CA GLY A 268 7.69 9.11 3.19
C GLY A 268 8.07 9.44 1.75
N TYR A 269 7.13 9.25 0.83
CA TYR A 269 7.29 9.66 -0.57
C TYR A 269 6.39 10.88 -0.86
N ASP A 270 5.08 10.73 -0.69
CA ASP A 270 4.13 11.76 -1.06
C ASP A 270 4.10 12.98 -0.12
N ILE A 271 4.51 12.86 1.15
CA ILE A 271 4.46 13.99 2.09
C ILE A 271 5.27 15.20 1.61
N HIS A 272 6.41 14.93 0.97
CA HIS A 272 7.33 15.95 0.46
C HIS A 272 6.73 16.73 -0.72
N MET A 273 5.85 16.08 -1.50
CA MET A 273 5.08 16.72 -2.55
C MET A 273 3.81 17.38 -2.02
N PHE A 274 3.18 16.79 -1.00
CA PHE A 274 1.93 17.29 -0.44
C PHE A 274 2.09 18.65 0.22
N VAL A 275 3.14 18.84 1.02
CA VAL A 275 3.36 20.11 1.74
C VAL A 275 3.43 21.33 0.78
N PRO A 276 4.27 21.35 -0.25
CA PRO A 276 4.29 22.45 -1.22
C PRO A 276 3.00 22.54 -2.02
N TYR A 277 2.40 21.41 -2.41
CA TYR A 277 1.10 21.40 -3.09
C TYR A 277 -0.01 22.07 -2.25
N ALA A 278 -0.12 21.71 -0.97
CA ALA A 278 -1.13 22.26 -0.08
C ALA A 278 -0.93 23.77 0.16
N ARG A 279 0.33 24.22 0.30
CA ARG A 279 0.63 25.65 0.44
C ARG A 279 0.34 26.44 -0.83
N ALA A 280 0.78 25.95 -1.99
CA ALA A 280 0.70 26.68 -3.26
C ALA A 280 -0.68 26.58 -3.91
N SER A 281 -1.29 25.40 -3.90
CA SER A 281 -2.53 25.12 -4.62
C SER A 281 -3.78 25.17 -3.74
N LEU A 282 -3.64 24.94 -2.42
CA LEU A 282 -4.78 24.99 -1.48
C LEU A 282 -4.72 26.18 -0.52
N ALA A 283 -3.66 27.01 -0.59
CA ALA A 283 -3.44 28.14 0.31
C ALA A 283 -3.50 27.76 1.81
N MET A 284 -3.16 26.52 2.15
CA MET A 284 -3.21 26.02 3.52
C MET A 284 -1.93 26.32 4.30
N ASP A 285 -2.09 26.61 5.59
CA ASP A 285 -0.99 26.63 6.55
C ASP A 285 -0.65 25.19 6.99
N VAL A 286 0.32 24.58 6.31
CA VAL A 286 0.75 23.20 6.59
C VAL A 286 2.12 23.21 7.27
N LYS A 287 2.23 22.51 8.41
CA LYS A 287 3.47 22.36 9.17
C LYS A 287 3.79 20.88 9.39
N VAL A 288 5.03 20.48 9.10
CA VAL A 288 5.55 19.17 9.47
C VAL A 288 6.21 19.31 10.83
N ILE A 289 5.81 18.49 11.79
CA ILE A 289 6.28 18.53 13.18
C ILE A 289 6.75 17.15 13.65
N SER A 290 7.68 17.12 14.61
CA SER A 290 8.14 15.87 15.21
C SER A 290 7.30 15.50 16.44
N PRO A 291 7.23 14.20 16.82
CA PRO A 291 6.62 13.77 18.07
C PRO A 291 7.12 14.52 19.32
N GLN A 292 8.41 14.89 19.35
CA GLN A 292 9.03 15.57 20.49
C GLN A 292 8.56 17.03 20.65
N SER A 293 7.97 17.62 19.61
CA SER A 293 7.42 18.97 19.66
C SER A 293 6.05 19.06 20.33
N LEU A 294 5.38 17.92 20.55
CA LEU A 294 4.01 17.87 21.04
C LEU A 294 3.92 18.25 22.52
N ARG A 295 2.88 18.98 22.90
CA ARG A 295 2.57 19.38 24.28
C ARG A 295 1.09 19.23 24.55
N LEU A 296 0.77 18.92 25.81
CA LEU A 296 -0.58 18.94 26.35
C LEU A 296 -0.66 20.00 27.44
N LEU A 297 -1.67 20.85 27.38
CA LEU A 297 -2.00 21.77 28.47
C LEU A 297 -3.37 21.43 29.03
N PRO A 298 -3.54 21.37 30.37
CA PRO A 298 -4.84 21.14 30.98
C PRO A 298 -5.88 22.15 30.49
N ALA A 299 -7.07 21.66 30.13
CA ALA A 299 -8.16 22.49 29.66
C ALA A 299 -9.51 21.82 29.90
N ASP A 300 -10.58 22.62 29.96
CA ASP A 300 -11.95 22.12 29.92
C ASP A 300 -12.32 21.70 28.49
N ALA A 301 -11.79 20.55 28.07
CA ALA A 301 -11.92 19.97 26.74
C ALA A 301 -12.04 18.44 26.84
N PRO A 302 -12.57 17.74 25.82
CA PRO A 302 -12.58 16.27 25.80
C PRO A 302 -11.19 15.68 26.04
N GLY A 303 -11.09 14.79 27.03
CA GLY A 303 -9.83 14.22 27.50
C GLY A 303 -9.03 15.10 28.47
N GLY A 304 -9.54 16.27 28.88
CA GLY A 304 -8.93 17.13 29.91
C GLY A 304 -7.75 17.98 29.44
N PHE A 305 -7.41 17.94 28.15
CA PHE A 305 -6.27 18.64 27.59
C PHE A 305 -6.61 19.34 26.27
N LYS A 306 -5.93 20.45 26.03
CA LYS A 306 -5.74 21.01 24.69
C LYS A 306 -4.41 20.54 24.11
N PHE A 307 -4.38 20.41 22.79
CA PHE A 307 -3.28 19.82 22.04
C PHE A 307 -2.46 20.89 21.34
N TYR A 308 -1.15 20.88 21.54
CA TYR A 308 -0.23 21.91 21.07
C TYR A 308 1.04 21.31 20.46
N CYS A 309 1.76 22.11 19.68
CA CYS A 309 3.18 21.90 19.40
C CYS A 309 4.01 23.14 19.70
N LEU A 310 5.34 22.97 19.77
CA LEU A 310 6.28 24.08 19.73
C LEU A 310 6.00 24.97 18.50
N SER A 311 5.82 26.26 18.76
CA SER A 311 5.58 27.26 17.73
C SER A 311 6.89 27.70 17.09
N ASP A 312 6.85 27.94 15.79
CA ASP A 312 7.96 28.61 15.11
C ASP A 312 7.95 30.10 15.48
N PRO A 313 9.11 30.80 15.44
CA PRO A 313 9.17 32.24 15.65
C PRO A 313 8.20 33.00 14.74
N ASP A 314 8.08 32.56 13.49
CA ASP A 314 7.26 33.18 12.45
C ASP A 314 5.85 32.59 12.33
N SER A 315 5.39 31.83 13.34
CA SER A 315 4.04 31.29 13.32
C SER A 315 3.00 32.41 13.19
N LYS A 316 2.08 32.21 12.24
CA LYS A 316 0.93 33.10 12.01
C LYS A 316 -0.20 32.83 12.99
N GLN A 317 -0.13 31.74 13.74
CA GLN A 317 -1.16 31.33 14.67
C GLN A 317 -1.02 32.05 16.01
N LYS A 318 -2.13 32.13 16.75
CA LYS A 318 -2.09 32.62 18.12
C LYS A 318 -1.30 31.63 18.97
N THR A 319 -0.35 32.14 19.73
CA THR A 319 0.51 31.32 20.58
C THR A 319 0.25 31.54 22.06
N VAL A 320 0.48 30.51 22.86
CA VAL A 320 0.48 30.56 24.32
C VAL A 320 1.88 30.26 24.84
N ILE A 321 2.18 30.66 26.08
CA ILE A 321 3.43 30.28 26.77
C ILE A 321 3.04 29.29 27.87
N ASN A 322 3.74 28.16 27.97
CA ASN A 322 3.55 27.22 29.08
C ASN A 322 4.43 27.58 30.29
N ASP A 323 4.28 26.83 31.38
CA ASP A 323 5.04 27.05 32.62
C ASP A 323 6.57 26.88 32.45
N ALA A 324 7.00 26.15 31.41
CA ALA A 324 8.41 25.99 31.05
C ALA A 324 8.95 27.15 30.18
N GLY A 325 8.12 28.16 29.88
CA GLY A 325 8.48 29.28 29.01
C GLY A 325 8.50 28.94 27.52
N GLU A 326 8.00 27.78 27.12
CA GLU A 326 7.92 27.36 25.72
C GLU A 326 6.76 28.07 25.02
N ARG A 327 7.01 28.58 23.81
CA ARG A 327 5.97 29.16 22.95
C ARG A 327 5.28 28.06 22.16
N LEU A 328 3.97 27.96 22.29
CA LEU A 328 3.16 26.88 21.75
C LEU A 328 2.07 27.40 20.82
N GLU A 329 1.76 26.65 19.77
CA GLU A 329 0.61 26.86 18.88
C GLU A 329 -0.34 25.66 18.95
N GLU A 330 -1.64 25.92 18.83
CA GLU A 330 -2.69 24.90 19.00
C GLU A 330 -2.79 24.02 17.74
N ILE A 331 -2.96 22.71 17.94
CA ILE A 331 -3.16 21.74 16.86
C ILE A 331 -4.66 21.45 16.74
N PHE A 332 -5.22 21.74 15.57
CA PHE A 332 -6.64 21.55 15.30
C PHE A 332 -6.94 20.26 14.54
N GLN A 333 -6.06 19.85 13.63
CA GLN A 333 -6.19 18.65 12.81
C GLN A 333 -4.81 18.09 12.49
N VAL A 334 -4.72 16.76 12.37
CA VAL A 334 -3.42 16.11 12.26
C VAL A 334 -3.37 14.95 11.27
N GLY A 335 -2.31 14.94 10.46
CA GLY A 335 -1.93 13.80 9.63
C GLY A 335 -0.75 13.06 10.25
N LEU A 336 -0.74 11.74 10.16
CA LEU A 336 0.31 10.91 10.75
C LEU A 336 1.20 10.27 9.68
N GLU A 337 2.50 10.31 9.92
CA GLU A 337 3.51 9.52 9.22
C GLU A 337 4.54 9.02 10.23
N LEU A 338 4.09 8.04 11.04
CA LEU A 338 4.80 7.44 12.16
C LEU A 338 4.80 5.92 12.02
N PHE A 339 5.89 5.26 12.40
CA PHE A 339 5.89 3.82 12.62
C PHE A 339 5.07 3.44 13.86
N GLN A 340 4.65 2.18 13.92
CA GLN A 340 3.87 1.66 15.03
C GLN A 340 4.58 1.89 16.39
N ARG A 341 5.89 1.61 16.45
CA ARG A 341 6.73 1.85 17.64
C ARG A 341 6.76 3.31 18.08
N GLU A 342 6.61 4.25 17.15
CA GLU A 342 6.61 5.69 17.43
C GLU A 342 5.24 6.16 17.90
N LEU A 343 4.16 5.49 17.51
CA LEU A 343 2.84 5.70 18.11
C LEU A 343 2.80 5.16 19.54
N GLN A 344 3.34 3.96 19.76
CA GLN A 344 3.41 3.30 21.07
C GLN A 344 4.28 4.07 22.07
N SER A 345 5.27 4.83 21.62
CA SER A 345 6.10 5.64 22.50
C SER A 345 5.42 6.93 22.98
N LEU A 346 4.24 7.28 22.43
CA LEU A 346 3.44 8.40 22.88
C LEU A 346 2.61 8.01 24.10
N GLY A 347 2.49 8.92 25.08
CA GLY A 347 1.62 8.72 26.24
C GLY A 347 0.14 8.59 25.84
N PHE A 348 -0.64 7.91 26.68
CA PHE A 348 -2.05 7.61 26.41
C PHE A 348 -2.88 8.88 26.16
N GLU A 349 -2.70 9.92 26.98
CA GLU A 349 -3.38 11.21 26.85
C GLU A 349 -3.05 11.90 25.52
N MET A 350 -1.80 11.75 25.05
CA MET A 350 -1.38 12.27 23.75
C MET A 350 -2.12 11.55 22.62
N LEU A 351 -2.19 10.22 22.70
CA LEU A 351 -2.90 9.39 21.73
C LEU A 351 -4.40 9.70 21.69
N GLN A 352 -5.04 10.00 22.83
CA GLN A 352 -6.43 10.46 22.87
C GLN A 352 -6.62 11.76 22.08
N GLN A 353 -5.73 12.74 22.29
CA GLN A 353 -5.81 14.03 21.60
C GLN A 353 -5.51 13.90 20.09
N ILE A 354 -4.57 13.03 19.72
CA ILE A 354 -4.31 12.68 18.31
C ILE A 354 -5.55 12.01 17.71
N SER A 355 -6.12 11.01 18.37
CA SER A 355 -7.28 10.25 17.86
C SER A 355 -8.49 11.14 17.59
N SER A 356 -8.67 12.18 18.40
CA SER A 356 -9.79 13.12 18.27
C SER A 356 -9.67 14.06 17.06
N ARG A 357 -8.46 14.29 16.56
CA ARG A 357 -8.13 15.28 15.53
C ARG A 357 -7.52 14.67 14.28
N CYS A 358 -7.11 13.41 14.35
CA CYS A 358 -6.47 12.74 13.24
C CYS A 358 -7.50 12.41 12.19
N PHE A 359 -7.26 12.89 10.98
CA PHE A 359 -8.16 12.59 9.89
C PHE A 359 -7.95 11.18 9.31
N ASN A 360 -6.82 10.53 9.61
CA ASN A 360 -6.63 9.10 9.38
C ASN A 360 -6.96 8.34 10.67
N ASP A 361 -8.13 7.70 10.70
CA ASP A 361 -8.67 7.10 11.92
C ASP A 361 -7.72 6.05 12.53
N LEU A 362 -7.48 6.09 13.83
CA LEU A 362 -6.56 5.13 14.45
C LEU A 362 -7.11 3.69 14.46
N ARG A 363 -8.43 3.47 14.33
CA ARG A 363 -8.97 2.12 14.05
C ARG A 363 -8.48 1.61 12.70
N THR A 364 -8.37 2.48 11.70
CA THR A 364 -7.77 2.13 10.41
C THR A 364 -6.28 1.84 10.54
N VAL A 365 -5.53 2.70 11.26
CA VAL A 365 -4.08 2.54 11.45
C VAL A 365 -3.75 1.26 12.19
N LEU A 366 -4.50 0.91 13.23
CA LEU A 366 -4.21 -0.21 14.15
C LEU A 366 -4.85 -1.54 13.72
N LEU A 367 -6.04 -1.51 13.10
CA LEU A 367 -6.77 -2.71 12.70
C LEU A 367 -6.67 -2.99 11.20
N VAL A 368 -6.97 -2.00 10.35
CA VAL A 368 -7.08 -2.22 8.90
C VAL A 368 -5.71 -2.35 8.22
N HIS A 369 -4.68 -1.70 8.76
CA HIS A 369 -3.31 -1.90 8.28
C HIS A 369 -2.74 -3.29 8.66
N ASP A 370 -3.30 -3.95 9.68
CA ASP A 370 -2.84 -5.25 10.14
C ASP A 370 -3.24 -6.34 9.14
N LYS A 371 -2.27 -7.13 8.66
CA LYS A 371 -2.53 -8.13 7.60
C LYS A 371 -3.52 -9.21 8.01
N ARG A 372 -3.72 -9.43 9.32
CA ARG A 372 -4.74 -10.36 9.84
C ARG A 372 -6.15 -9.96 9.41
N ILE A 373 -6.42 -8.67 9.13
CA ILE A 373 -7.74 -8.20 8.71
C ILE A 373 -8.23 -8.89 7.42
N LEU A 374 -7.33 -9.25 6.50
CA LEU A 374 -7.71 -9.96 5.27
C LEU A 374 -8.23 -11.37 5.57
N GLY A 375 -7.60 -12.05 6.54
CA GLY A 375 -8.07 -13.35 7.02
C GLY A 375 -9.41 -13.24 7.75
N LEU A 376 -9.60 -12.19 8.55
CA LEU A 376 -10.86 -11.94 9.25
C LEU A 376 -12.00 -11.70 8.27
N VAL A 377 -11.79 -10.87 7.24
CA VAL A 377 -12.80 -10.63 6.20
C VAL A 377 -13.23 -11.94 5.54
N LEU A 378 -12.27 -12.81 5.18
CA LEU A 378 -12.55 -14.12 4.58
C LEU A 378 -13.33 -15.05 5.52
N GLU A 379 -13.04 -15.01 6.81
CA GLU A 379 -13.75 -15.82 7.82
C GLU A 379 -15.15 -15.28 8.14
N GLU A 380 -15.39 -13.99 7.94
CA GLU A 380 -16.67 -13.34 8.24
C GLU A 380 -17.64 -13.31 7.06
N LEU A 381 -17.28 -13.82 5.87
CA LEU A 381 -18.12 -13.71 4.66
C LEU A 381 -19.54 -14.22 4.86
N ASP A 382 -19.72 -15.41 5.44
CA ASP A 382 -21.05 -16.00 5.66
C ASP A 382 -21.88 -15.17 6.64
N SER A 383 -21.25 -14.66 7.71
CA SER A 383 -21.89 -13.77 8.69
C SER A 383 -22.29 -12.44 8.06
N LEU A 384 -21.43 -11.87 7.21
CA LEU A 384 -21.67 -10.61 6.50
C LEU A 384 -22.84 -10.73 5.52
N VAL A 385 -22.96 -11.87 4.82
CA VAL A 385 -24.09 -12.17 3.95
C VAL A 385 -25.37 -12.39 4.75
N THR A 386 -25.31 -13.19 5.81
CA THR A 386 -26.47 -13.51 6.66
C THR A 386 -27.04 -12.24 7.33
N ARG A 387 -26.19 -11.27 7.66
CA ARG A 387 -26.59 -9.97 8.22
C ARG A 387 -26.86 -8.89 7.18
N GLU A 388 -26.89 -9.25 5.89
CA GLU A 388 -27.18 -8.35 4.76
C GLU A 388 -26.24 -7.14 4.66
N VAL A 389 -25.00 -7.27 5.16
CA VAL A 389 -23.96 -6.24 5.04
C VAL A 389 -23.40 -6.21 3.62
N ILE A 390 -23.24 -7.40 3.04
CA ILE A 390 -22.84 -7.63 1.65
C ILE A 390 -23.77 -8.66 1.02
N SER A 391 -23.92 -8.61 -0.30
CA SER A 391 -24.62 -9.65 -1.06
C SER A 391 -23.76 -10.90 -1.22
N SER A 392 -24.39 -12.04 -1.57
CA SER A 392 -23.67 -13.28 -1.92
C SER A 392 -22.66 -13.06 -3.06
N ARG A 393 -23.02 -12.26 -4.06
CA ARG A 393 -22.11 -11.87 -5.15
C ARG A 393 -20.88 -11.11 -4.63
N GLN A 394 -21.06 -10.18 -3.70
CA GLN A 394 -19.95 -9.45 -3.10
C GLN A 394 -19.06 -10.35 -2.24
N ALA A 395 -19.65 -11.34 -1.55
CA ALA A 395 -18.87 -12.34 -0.82
C ALA A 395 -18.02 -13.21 -1.77
N GLU A 396 -18.57 -13.63 -2.90
CA GLU A 396 -17.82 -14.35 -3.95
C GLU A 396 -16.69 -13.48 -4.52
N ILE A 397 -16.96 -12.20 -4.79
CA ILE A 397 -15.95 -11.23 -5.24
C ILE A 397 -14.83 -11.11 -4.22
N LEU A 398 -15.12 -11.01 -2.93
CA LEU A 398 -14.10 -10.95 -1.87
C LEU A 398 -13.32 -12.27 -1.78
N ASN A 399 -13.98 -13.41 -1.82
CA ASN A 399 -13.33 -14.72 -1.75
C ASN A 399 -12.37 -14.95 -2.95
N LYS A 400 -12.77 -14.50 -4.15
CA LYS A 400 -11.91 -14.55 -5.34
C LYS A 400 -10.86 -13.42 -5.35
N GLY A 401 -11.15 -12.29 -4.74
CA GLY A 401 -10.35 -11.06 -4.80
C GLY A 401 -9.33 -10.87 -3.69
N LEU A 402 -9.43 -11.61 -2.58
CA LEU A 402 -8.45 -11.57 -1.49
C LEU A 402 -7.47 -12.75 -1.57
N VAL A 403 -6.22 -12.51 -1.19
CA VAL A 403 -5.26 -13.60 -0.96
C VAL A 403 -5.69 -14.37 0.28
N HIS A 404 -5.76 -15.70 0.16
CA HIS A 404 -6.05 -16.58 1.28
C HIS A 404 -5.01 -16.36 2.39
N THR A 405 -5.49 -15.95 3.56
CA THR A 405 -4.69 -15.52 4.70
C THR A 405 -5.14 -16.31 5.92
N ILE A 406 -4.23 -17.07 6.52
CA ILE A 406 -4.45 -17.81 7.76
C ILE A 406 -3.93 -16.96 8.92
N ILE A 407 -4.78 -16.77 9.93
CA ILE A 407 -4.51 -15.92 11.09
C ILE A 407 -3.82 -16.75 12.20
N PRO A 408 -2.84 -16.20 12.92
CA PRO A 408 -2.30 -16.76 14.16
C PRO A 408 -3.38 -17.22 15.14
N GLY A 409 -3.08 -18.27 15.91
CA GLY A 409 -4.00 -18.85 16.90
C GLY A 409 -5.30 -19.44 16.37
N SER A 410 -5.55 -19.41 15.06
CA SER A 410 -6.76 -19.97 14.46
C SER A 410 -6.71 -21.49 14.36
N LYS A 411 -7.88 -22.13 14.33
CA LYS A 411 -7.99 -23.57 14.02
C LYS A 411 -7.40 -23.91 12.66
N LYS A 412 -7.57 -23.02 11.67
CA LYS A 412 -6.96 -23.16 10.34
C LYS A 412 -5.44 -23.20 10.39
N LEU A 413 -4.80 -22.47 11.31
CA LEU A 413 -3.36 -22.55 11.48
C LEU A 413 -2.94 -23.92 12.02
N GLN A 414 -3.65 -24.46 13.02
CA GLN A 414 -3.36 -25.80 13.55
C GLN A 414 -3.46 -26.86 12.45
N ASP A 415 -4.55 -26.85 11.68
CA ASP A 415 -4.77 -27.81 10.60
C ASP A 415 -3.73 -27.65 9.48
N PHE A 416 -3.33 -26.40 9.18
CA PHE A 416 -2.25 -26.12 8.24
C PHE A 416 -0.89 -26.63 8.73
N THR A 417 -0.57 -26.45 10.02
CA THR A 417 0.66 -26.98 10.63
C THR A 417 0.71 -28.51 10.53
N SER A 418 -0.39 -29.20 10.86
CA SER A 418 -0.48 -30.66 10.70
C SER A 418 -0.27 -31.10 9.25
N ASN A 419 -0.91 -30.41 8.30
CA ASN A 419 -0.71 -30.72 6.88
C ASN A 419 0.74 -30.47 6.40
N CYS A 420 1.41 -29.43 6.92
CA CYS A 420 2.82 -29.20 6.63
C CYS A 420 3.74 -30.29 7.22
N LEU A 421 3.38 -30.91 8.35
CA LEU A 421 4.11 -32.05 8.91
C LEU A 421 3.93 -33.31 8.05
N ASP A 422 2.70 -33.57 7.61
CA ASP A 422 2.37 -34.74 6.78
C ASP A 422 2.93 -34.60 5.35
N THR A 423 2.88 -33.38 4.80
CA THR A 423 3.34 -33.05 3.45
C THR A 423 4.27 -31.82 3.46
N PRO A 424 5.59 -32.02 3.67
CA PRO A 424 6.56 -30.92 3.79
C PRO A 424 6.58 -29.93 2.61
N SER A 425 6.33 -30.40 1.38
CA SER A 425 6.29 -29.54 0.18
C SER A 425 5.13 -28.54 0.17
N THR A 426 4.13 -28.69 1.06
CA THR A 426 3.01 -27.75 1.19
C THR A 426 3.51 -26.32 1.42
N LYS A 427 4.57 -26.12 2.22
CA LYS A 427 5.08 -24.79 2.57
C LYS A 427 5.53 -23.96 1.36
N GLU A 428 5.97 -24.62 0.28
CA GLU A 428 6.47 -23.95 -0.93
C GLU A 428 5.39 -23.11 -1.63
N LYS A 429 4.12 -23.41 -1.37
CA LYS A 429 2.96 -22.69 -1.89
C LYS A 429 2.53 -21.52 -1.01
N PHE A 430 3.29 -21.20 0.04
CA PHE A 430 2.94 -20.20 1.03
C PHE A 430 4.15 -19.32 1.40
N LEU A 431 3.83 -18.20 2.02
CA LEU A 431 4.79 -17.27 2.59
C LEU A 431 4.29 -16.80 3.96
N LEU A 432 5.22 -16.32 4.78
CA LEU A 432 4.94 -15.65 6.04
C LEU A 432 5.14 -14.14 5.86
N LYS A 433 4.14 -13.34 6.22
CA LYS A 433 4.26 -11.86 6.27
C LYS A 433 4.10 -11.37 7.70
N PRO A 434 5.02 -10.52 8.21
CA PRO A 434 4.81 -9.90 9.51
C PRO A 434 3.50 -9.12 9.53
N VAL A 435 2.73 -9.25 10.61
CA VAL A 435 1.35 -8.72 10.70
C VAL A 435 1.27 -7.21 10.47
N ARG A 436 2.31 -6.45 10.90
CA ARG A 436 2.33 -4.97 10.91
C ARG A 436 3.46 -4.32 10.10
N SER A 437 4.22 -5.08 9.31
CA SER A 437 5.29 -4.50 8.48
C SER A 437 4.77 -3.89 7.17
N GLY A 438 5.51 -2.94 6.59
CA GLY A 438 5.26 -2.43 5.23
C GLY A 438 6.41 -2.74 4.28
N LYS A 439 6.25 -2.38 2.99
CA LYS A 439 7.32 -2.41 1.97
C LYS A 439 8.00 -3.78 1.81
N GLY A 440 7.28 -4.86 2.09
CA GLY A 440 7.79 -6.24 2.06
C GLY A 440 8.93 -6.54 3.04
N ALA A 441 9.10 -5.74 4.10
CA ALA A 441 10.08 -6.02 5.14
C ALA A 441 9.68 -7.27 5.94
N GLY A 442 10.64 -8.20 6.10
CA GLY A 442 10.48 -9.42 6.89
C GLY A 442 9.62 -10.52 6.26
N ILE A 443 9.25 -10.43 4.98
CA ILE A 443 8.54 -11.52 4.29
C ILE A 443 9.48 -12.73 4.15
N LEU A 444 8.99 -13.90 4.54
CA LEU A 444 9.69 -15.18 4.41
C LEU A 444 8.91 -16.08 3.45
N PHE A 445 9.59 -16.68 2.47
CA PHE A 445 8.95 -17.60 1.54
C PHE A 445 9.18 -19.04 1.99
N GLY A 446 8.15 -19.88 1.94
CA GLY A 446 8.26 -21.24 2.46
C GLY A 446 9.21 -22.13 1.66
N ASP A 447 9.44 -21.83 0.38
CA ASP A 447 10.46 -22.49 -0.46
C ASP A 447 11.91 -22.10 -0.09
N HIS A 448 12.11 -21.02 0.67
CA HIS A 448 13.44 -20.58 1.14
C HIS A 448 13.77 -21.03 2.57
N LEU A 449 12.80 -21.58 3.30
CA LEU A 449 12.97 -22.02 4.68
C LEU A 449 13.17 -23.53 4.74
N THR A 450 13.93 -24.02 5.72
CA THR A 450 13.96 -25.45 6.04
C THR A 450 12.62 -25.87 6.62
N GLN A 451 12.33 -27.17 6.60
CA GLN A 451 11.08 -27.69 7.18
C GLN A 451 11.03 -27.40 8.69
N GLU A 452 12.14 -27.59 9.39
CA GLU A 452 12.25 -27.39 10.83
C GLU A 452 11.95 -25.93 11.20
N THR A 453 12.59 -24.97 10.54
CA THR A 453 12.35 -23.54 10.78
C THR A 453 10.93 -23.13 10.42
N TRP A 454 10.36 -23.68 9.34
CA TRP A 454 8.96 -23.41 8.98
C TRP A 454 7.99 -23.85 10.08
N ILE A 455 8.12 -25.09 10.57
CA ILE A 455 7.27 -25.62 11.63
C ILE A 455 7.46 -24.86 12.95
N GLU A 456 8.70 -24.57 13.34
CA GLU A 456 9.01 -23.77 14.54
C GLU A 456 8.28 -22.41 14.52
N LEU A 457 8.29 -21.73 13.37
CA LEU A 457 7.56 -20.47 13.20
C LEU A 457 6.04 -20.66 13.29
N LEU A 458 5.47 -21.73 12.71
CA LEU A 458 4.02 -21.99 12.80
C LEU A 458 3.56 -22.36 14.22
N GLU A 459 4.38 -23.13 14.95
CA GLU A 459 4.14 -23.47 16.36
C GLU A 459 4.25 -22.23 17.25
N GLY A 460 5.22 -21.36 16.96
CA GLY A 460 5.37 -20.08 17.66
C GLY A 460 4.21 -19.11 17.47
N MET A 461 3.34 -19.33 16.47
CA MET A 461 2.15 -18.52 16.15
C MET A 461 0.82 -19.15 16.61
N GLN A 462 0.87 -20.24 17.39
CA GLN A 462 -0.35 -20.78 18.02
C GLN A 462 -0.93 -19.82 19.07
N ASP A 463 -0.09 -18.98 19.66
CA ASP A 463 -0.52 -17.81 20.42
C ASP A 463 -0.68 -16.61 19.47
N PRO A 464 -1.87 -16.00 19.35
CA PRO A 464 -2.09 -14.84 18.48
C PRO A 464 -1.62 -13.51 19.09
N PHE A 465 -1.30 -13.44 20.39
CA PHE A 465 -0.91 -12.22 21.09
C PHE A 465 0.43 -11.68 20.61
N LEU A 466 0.53 -10.35 20.56
CA LEU A 466 1.74 -9.66 20.11
C LEU A 466 2.70 -9.52 21.29
N GLU A 467 3.88 -10.12 21.17
CA GLU A 467 4.94 -10.04 22.18
C GLU A 467 6.08 -9.13 21.73
N ASP A 468 6.64 -8.36 22.66
CA ASP A 468 7.80 -7.52 22.40
C ASP A 468 9.01 -8.36 21.98
N GLY A 469 9.68 -7.93 20.90
CA GLY A 469 10.86 -8.63 20.37
C GLY A 469 10.55 -9.88 19.54
N LYS A 470 9.29 -10.34 19.49
CA LYS A 470 8.87 -11.50 18.68
C LYS A 470 8.08 -11.03 17.46
N THR A 471 8.45 -11.55 16.29
CA THR A 471 7.69 -11.26 15.07
C THR A 471 6.55 -12.26 14.92
N THR A 472 5.32 -11.75 14.89
CA THR A 472 4.13 -12.54 14.53
C THR A 472 3.83 -12.37 13.03
N TYR A 473 3.47 -13.46 12.36
CA TYR A 473 3.20 -13.47 10.92
C TYR A 473 1.76 -13.88 10.62
N VAL A 474 1.28 -13.57 9.41
CA VAL A 474 0.19 -14.34 8.78
C VAL A 474 0.80 -15.34 7.81
N VAL A 475 0.15 -16.49 7.64
CA VAL A 475 0.45 -17.38 6.52
C VAL A 475 -0.41 -16.94 5.34
N GLN A 476 0.20 -16.60 4.21
CA GLN A 476 -0.53 -16.24 2.98
C GLN A 476 -0.18 -17.21 1.86
N LYS A 477 -1.18 -17.57 1.05
CA LYS A 477 -0.95 -18.31 -0.20
C LYS A 477 -0.01 -17.50 -1.09
N LEU A 478 1.03 -18.16 -1.59
CA LEU A 478 1.90 -17.60 -2.63
C LEU A 478 1.10 -17.56 -3.93
N ILE A 479 0.86 -16.36 -4.45
CA ILE A 479 0.20 -16.16 -5.74
C ILE A 479 1.24 -16.37 -6.85
N ASP A 480 0.95 -17.30 -7.75
CA ASP A 480 1.66 -17.37 -9.02
C ASP A 480 1.26 -16.17 -9.86
N GLN A 481 2.21 -15.26 -10.09
CA GLN A 481 1.93 -13.98 -10.70
C GLN A 481 2.10 -14.05 -12.21
N ARG A 482 1.11 -13.54 -12.94
CA ARG A 482 1.27 -13.28 -14.37
C ARG A 482 2.42 -12.28 -14.58
N ARG A 483 3.20 -12.52 -15.63
CA ARG A 483 4.36 -11.71 -16.00
C ARG A 483 4.11 -11.04 -17.34
N TYR A 484 4.68 -9.85 -17.49
CA TYR A 484 4.46 -8.99 -18.64
C TYR A 484 5.79 -8.48 -19.17
N ASP A 485 5.84 -8.27 -20.48
CA ASP A 485 6.99 -7.68 -21.14
C ASP A 485 6.98 -6.17 -20.90
N ILE A 486 7.88 -5.73 -20.00
CA ILE A 486 7.96 -4.38 -19.50
C ILE A 486 9.37 -3.84 -19.69
N LEU A 487 9.46 -2.63 -20.23
CA LEU A 487 10.69 -1.85 -20.28
C LEU A 487 10.75 -0.93 -19.06
N LEU A 488 11.64 -1.25 -18.11
CA LEU A 488 11.84 -0.45 -16.89
C LEU A 488 13.02 0.50 -17.02
N GLU A 489 14.12 0.04 -17.62
CA GLU A 489 15.33 0.79 -17.90
C GLU A 489 15.79 0.48 -19.33
N GLU A 490 16.24 1.50 -20.06
CA GLU A 490 16.63 1.35 -21.46
C GLU A 490 17.78 0.36 -21.63
N ASP A 491 18.80 0.44 -20.77
CA ASP A 491 19.99 -0.41 -20.82
C ASP A 491 19.70 -1.89 -20.49
N ALA A 492 18.65 -2.15 -19.71
CA ALA A 492 18.22 -3.50 -19.36
C ALA A 492 17.36 -4.16 -20.46
N GLY A 493 16.83 -3.35 -21.39
CA GLY A 493 15.89 -3.80 -22.40
C GLY A 493 14.56 -4.27 -21.82
N VAL A 494 13.73 -4.87 -22.69
CA VAL A 494 12.43 -5.41 -22.28
C VAL A 494 12.65 -6.68 -21.47
N GLY A 495 12.15 -6.69 -20.24
CA GLY A 495 12.18 -7.87 -19.38
C GLY A 495 10.77 -8.36 -19.06
N ASN A 496 10.68 -9.64 -18.73
CA ASN A 496 9.42 -10.29 -18.38
C ASN A 496 9.25 -10.24 -16.86
N TRP A 497 8.42 -9.32 -16.34
CA TRP A 497 8.35 -8.98 -14.92
C TRP A 497 6.92 -9.07 -14.36
N PRO A 498 6.75 -9.37 -13.06
CA PRO A 498 5.44 -9.28 -12.42
C PRO A 498 4.99 -7.83 -12.25
N LEU A 499 3.67 -7.64 -12.08
CA LEU A 499 3.05 -6.36 -11.77
C LEU A 499 2.34 -6.41 -10.41
N VAL A 500 2.65 -5.43 -9.56
CA VAL A 500 1.91 -5.20 -8.31
C VAL A 500 1.10 -3.92 -8.47
N GLY A 501 -0.21 -4.07 -8.54
CA GLY A 501 -1.14 -2.96 -8.66
C GLY A 501 -1.55 -2.41 -7.31
N THR A 502 -2.10 -1.20 -7.31
CA THR A 502 -2.72 -0.58 -6.14
C THR A 502 -4.02 0.09 -6.53
N PHE A 503 -4.90 0.37 -5.57
CA PHE A 503 -5.99 1.32 -5.74
C PHE A 503 -6.15 2.16 -4.49
N HIS A 504 -6.91 3.25 -4.61
CA HIS A 504 -7.06 4.22 -3.53
C HIS A 504 -8.50 4.28 -3.04
N VAL A 505 -8.64 4.33 -1.72
CA VAL A 505 -9.91 4.59 -1.04
C VAL A 505 -9.70 5.75 -0.08
N ALA A 506 -10.63 6.71 -0.06
CA ALA A 506 -10.68 7.78 0.93
C ALA A 506 -12.05 7.79 1.61
N ASN A 507 -12.07 7.68 2.95
CA ASN A 507 -13.29 7.71 3.76
C ASN A 507 -14.38 6.73 3.27
N GLY A 508 -13.94 5.54 2.85
CA GLY A 508 -14.82 4.49 2.34
C GLY A 508 -15.28 4.66 0.90
N ILE A 509 -14.70 5.60 0.13
CA ILE A 509 -15.03 5.80 -1.28
C ILE A 509 -13.87 5.34 -2.16
N PHE A 510 -14.15 4.41 -3.09
CA PHE A 510 -13.20 4.01 -4.12
C PHE A 510 -12.90 5.17 -5.08
N LEU A 511 -11.62 5.56 -5.14
CA LEU A 511 -11.19 6.69 -5.97
C LEU A 511 -10.72 6.26 -7.36
N GLY A 512 -10.14 5.07 -7.49
CA GLY A 512 -9.64 4.56 -8.76
C GLY A 512 -8.39 3.71 -8.60
N LEU A 513 -7.95 3.18 -9.73
CA LEU A 513 -6.68 2.45 -9.86
C LEU A 513 -5.51 3.38 -9.53
N GLY A 514 -4.61 2.90 -8.67
CA GLY A 514 -3.37 3.56 -8.32
C GLY A 514 -2.27 3.28 -9.34
N LEU A 515 -1.04 3.34 -8.86
CA LEU A 515 0.12 2.95 -9.64
C LEU A 515 0.27 1.44 -9.70
N TRP A 516 0.93 0.98 -10.75
CA TRP A 516 1.61 -0.31 -10.77
C TRP A 516 3.05 -0.15 -10.34
N ARG A 517 3.61 -1.22 -9.80
CA ARG A 517 5.04 -1.36 -9.55
C ARG A 517 5.55 -2.63 -10.20
N SER A 518 6.74 -2.55 -10.78
CA SER A 518 7.43 -3.69 -11.35
C SER A 518 8.93 -3.61 -11.07
N GLY A 519 9.62 -4.75 -11.13
CA GLY A 519 11.04 -4.86 -10.88
C GLY A 519 11.54 -6.30 -10.84
N PRO A 520 12.86 -6.49 -10.73
CA PRO A 520 13.46 -7.82 -10.88
C PRO A 520 13.30 -8.74 -9.68
N GLY A 521 12.95 -8.19 -8.51
CA GLY A 521 12.80 -8.96 -7.28
C GLY A 521 11.44 -9.66 -7.15
N ARG A 522 11.41 -10.74 -6.37
CA ARG A 522 10.18 -11.44 -5.94
C ARG A 522 9.26 -10.55 -5.08
N ILE A 523 9.83 -9.51 -4.47
CA ILE A 523 9.12 -8.44 -3.75
C ILE A 523 9.37 -7.14 -4.49
N CYS A 524 8.32 -6.54 -5.03
CA CYS A 524 8.41 -5.29 -5.77
C CYS A 524 8.04 -4.08 -4.89
N ALA A 525 9.01 -3.19 -4.64
CA ALA A 525 8.80 -1.93 -3.95
C ALA A 525 9.74 -0.86 -4.53
N LEU A 526 9.27 0.40 -4.60
CA LEU A 526 10.09 1.53 -5.06
C LEU A 526 11.35 1.72 -4.19
N SER A 527 11.20 1.53 -2.87
CA SER A 527 12.33 1.60 -1.92
C SER A 527 13.34 0.47 -2.09
N ARG A 528 13.08 -0.51 -2.96
CA ARG A 528 13.97 -1.63 -3.28
C ARG A 528 14.40 -1.63 -4.76
N GLY A 529 14.35 -0.47 -5.41
CA GLY A 529 14.75 -0.32 -6.81
C GLY A 529 13.70 -0.74 -7.83
N GLY A 530 12.44 -0.91 -7.41
CA GLY A 530 11.33 -1.05 -8.37
C GLY A 530 11.02 0.27 -9.07
N SER A 531 10.35 0.19 -10.22
CA SER A 531 9.81 1.33 -10.95
C SER A 531 8.28 1.39 -10.78
N TRP A 532 7.69 2.54 -11.07
CA TRP A 532 6.24 2.71 -11.06
C TRP A 532 5.69 3.11 -12.43
N ILE A 533 4.44 2.72 -12.69
CA ILE A 533 3.79 2.85 -14.00
C ILE A 533 2.34 3.28 -13.79
N CYS A 534 1.89 4.24 -14.59
CA CYS A 534 0.47 4.63 -14.64
C CYS A 534 -0.33 3.75 -15.58
N SER A 535 -1.65 3.88 -15.56
CA SER A 535 -2.55 3.06 -16.36
C SER A 535 -3.42 3.89 -17.28
N VAL A 536 -3.78 3.32 -18.42
CA VAL A 536 -4.74 3.89 -19.37
C VAL A 536 -5.81 2.85 -19.71
N ILE A 537 -6.92 3.31 -20.27
CA ILE A 537 -7.98 2.46 -20.85
C ILE A 537 -8.37 2.96 -22.23
N GLN A 538 -8.78 2.05 -23.11
CA GLN A 538 -9.40 2.41 -24.39
C GLN A 538 -10.73 3.15 -24.16
N GLN A 539 -10.95 4.20 -24.97
CA GLN A 539 -12.13 5.07 -24.88
C GLN A 539 -13.43 4.32 -25.23
#